data_AF-A0AAJ5EE14-F1
#
_entry.id   AF-A0AAJ5EE14-F1
#
_cell.length_a   1.000
_cell.length_b   1.000
_cell.length_c   1.000
_cell.angle_alpha   90.00
_cell.angle_beta   90.00
_cell.angle_gamma   90.00
#
_symmetry.space_group_name_H-M   'P 1'
#
loop_
_entity.id
_entity.type
_entity.pdbx_description
1 polymer ?
#
loop_
_entity_poly.entity_id
_entity_poly.type
_entity_poly.pdbx_seq_one_letter_code
_entity_poly.pdbx_strand_id
1 'polypeptide(L)'
;MNNNTPLFDYDTAREAYTNNRMTHSEFYSTLAQAISYSDLRSILPSRYYLSNDDNLNDIPLYVWDERHYQVQFLLNRAMNQQRIKKKQASISLAESVCLLKFVARNEMMYCLDCTSESEELEV
;
A
#
# COMPACT_ATOMS: atom_id res chain seq x y z
N MET A 1 -14.63 19.04 7.04
CA MET A 1 -15.18 17.93 6.22
C MET A 1 -14.95 16.66 7.01
N ASN A 2 -16.01 16.05 7.55
CA ASN A 2 -15.92 14.76 8.22
C ASN A 2 -15.83 13.67 7.15
N ASN A 3 -14.61 13.28 6.80
CA ASN A 3 -14.39 12.07 6.01
C ASN A 3 -14.75 10.90 6.91
N ASN A 4 -15.98 10.39 6.78
CA ASN A 4 -16.40 9.09 7.29
C ASN A 4 -15.64 8.00 6.52
N THR A 5 -14.32 7.92 6.69
CA THR A 5 -13.58 6.73 6.28
C THR A 5 -14.09 5.59 7.17
N PRO A 6 -14.75 4.57 6.60
CA PRO A 6 -15.29 3.48 7.41
C PRO A 6 -14.15 2.83 8.21
N LEU A 7 -14.43 2.51 9.48
CA LEU A 7 -13.48 1.83 10.36
C LEU A 7 -13.13 0.47 9.75
N PHE A 8 -11.86 0.27 9.41
CA PHE A 8 -11.36 -1.00 8.91
C PHE A 8 -11.02 -1.95 10.07
N ASP A 9 -11.76 -3.05 10.21
CA ASP A 9 -11.43 -4.12 11.16
C ASP A 9 -10.35 -5.04 10.56
N TYR A 10 -9.09 -4.74 10.89
CA TYR A 10 -7.94 -5.44 10.33
C TYR A 10 -7.95 -6.92 10.68
N ASP A 11 -8.31 -7.27 11.91
CA ASP A 11 -8.19 -8.65 12.40
C ASP A 11 -9.20 -9.56 11.69
N THR A 12 -10.44 -9.09 11.53
CA THR A 12 -11.47 -9.80 10.76
C THR A 12 -11.11 -9.88 9.27
N ALA A 13 -10.60 -8.79 8.67
CA ALA A 13 -10.20 -8.79 7.27
C ALA A 13 -9.01 -9.74 7.02
N ARG A 14 -8.05 -9.79 7.94
CA ARG A 14 -6.89 -10.71 7.85
C ARG A 14 -7.34 -12.16 7.96
N GLU A 15 -8.26 -12.47 8.84
CA GLU A 15 -8.84 -13.81 8.96
C GLU A 15 -9.57 -14.20 7.66
N ALA A 16 -10.37 -13.29 7.09
CA ALA A 16 -11.03 -13.52 5.80
C ALA A 16 -10.03 -13.77 4.67
N TYR A 17 -8.97 -12.96 4.58
CA TYR A 17 -7.88 -13.13 3.61
C TYR A 17 -7.18 -14.48 3.75
N THR A 18 -6.82 -14.86 4.98
CA THR A 18 -6.13 -16.13 5.26
C THR A 18 -7.01 -17.35 4.95
N ASN A 19 -8.33 -17.21 5.11
CA ASN A 19 -9.32 -18.24 4.79
C ASN A 19 -9.81 -18.20 3.32
N ASN A 20 -9.15 -17.46 2.43
CA ASN A 20 -9.51 -17.29 1.01
C ASN A 20 -10.94 -16.74 0.79
N ARG A 21 -11.49 -16.01 1.76
CA ARG A 21 -12.78 -15.31 1.66
C ARG A 21 -12.66 -13.86 1.21
N MET A 22 -11.42 -13.38 1.05
CA MET A 22 -11.06 -12.07 0.56
C MET A 22 -9.81 -12.22 -0.31
N THR A 23 -9.77 -11.58 -1.47
CA THR A 23 -8.63 -11.64 -2.37
C THR A 23 -7.46 -10.80 -1.86
N HIS A 24 -6.26 -11.06 -2.40
CA HIS A 24 -5.06 -10.26 -2.10
C HIS A 24 -5.27 -8.78 -2.44
N SER A 25 -5.86 -8.48 -3.60
CA SER A 25 -6.11 -7.11 -4.04
C SER A 25 -7.10 -6.39 -3.12
N GLU A 26 -8.21 -7.04 -2.77
CA GLU A 26 -9.22 -6.47 -1.86
C GLU A 26 -8.62 -6.16 -0.48
N PHE A 27 -7.86 -7.10 0.08
CA PHE A 27 -7.23 -6.91 1.40
C PHE A 27 -6.25 -5.74 1.41
N TYR A 28 -5.28 -5.73 0.48
CA TYR A 28 -4.24 -4.69 0.47
C TYR A 28 -4.75 -3.33 -0.04
N SER A 29 -5.74 -3.29 -0.93
CA SER A 29 -6.42 -2.05 -1.33
C SER A 29 -7.13 -1.40 -0.14
N THR A 30 -7.92 -2.18 0.60
CA THR A 30 -8.66 -1.68 1.77
C THR A 30 -7.71 -1.24 2.87
N LEU A 31 -6.65 -2.03 3.14
CA LEU A 31 -5.61 -1.67 4.11
C LEU A 31 -4.87 -0.38 3.71
N ALA A 32 -4.49 -0.23 2.44
CA ALA A 32 -3.79 0.96 1.96
C ALA A 32 -4.67 2.22 2.10
N GLN A 33 -5.95 2.13 1.75
CA GLN A 33 -6.91 3.22 1.97
C GLN A 33 -7.07 3.55 3.45
N ALA A 34 -7.20 2.54 4.31
CA ALA A 34 -7.37 2.71 5.75
C ALA A 34 -6.13 3.32 6.43
N ILE A 35 -4.91 3.05 5.94
CA ILE A 35 -3.67 3.68 6.42
C ILE A 35 -3.50 5.10 5.86
N SER A 36 -3.87 5.32 4.59
CA SER A 36 -3.63 6.48 3.72
C SER A 36 -2.69 6.08 2.59
N TYR A 37 -3.26 5.93 1.40
CA TYR A 37 -2.53 5.56 0.21
C TYR A 37 -1.45 6.58 -0.16
N SER A 38 -1.73 7.88 0.00
CA SER A 38 -0.75 8.96 -0.27
C SER A 38 0.45 8.89 0.67
N ASP A 39 0.23 8.56 1.94
CA ASP A 39 1.32 8.48 2.92
C ASP A 39 2.19 7.25 2.63
N LEU A 40 1.58 6.12 2.28
CA LEU A 40 2.31 4.91 1.85
C LEU A 40 3.10 5.13 0.56
N ARG A 41 2.53 5.87 -0.40
CA ARG A 41 3.24 6.27 -1.61
C ARG A 41 4.48 7.09 -1.27
N SER A 42 4.33 8.09 -0.40
CA SER A 42 5.40 9.06 -0.09
C SER A 42 6.68 8.44 0.49
N ILE A 43 6.58 7.26 1.11
CA ILE A 43 7.74 6.56 1.69
C ILE A 43 8.47 5.67 0.68
N LEU A 44 7.93 5.49 -0.52
CA LEU A 44 8.56 4.76 -1.61
C LEU A 44 9.27 5.73 -2.57
N PRO A 45 10.60 5.58 -2.78
CA PRO A 45 11.29 6.30 -3.83
C PRO A 45 10.68 6.08 -5.21
N SER A 46 10.47 7.15 -5.96
CA SER A 46 9.82 7.12 -7.28
C SER A 46 10.48 6.20 -8.29
N ARG A 47 11.81 6.02 -8.20
CA ARG A 47 12.57 5.06 -9.04
C ARG A 47 12.07 3.62 -8.96
N TYR A 48 11.38 3.24 -7.88
CA TYR A 48 10.85 1.89 -7.69
C TYR A 48 9.52 1.68 -8.41
N TYR A 49 8.88 2.74 -8.92
CA TYR A 49 7.75 2.65 -9.83
C TYR A 49 8.19 2.46 -11.30
N LEU A 50 9.47 2.22 -11.55
CA LEU A 50 10.01 1.98 -12.89
C LEU A 50 10.54 0.55 -13.07
N SER A 51 10.25 -0.33 -12.11
CA SER A 51 10.61 -1.75 -12.20
C SER A 51 9.95 -2.38 -13.43
N ASN A 52 10.71 -3.19 -14.17
CA ASN A 52 10.16 -4.01 -15.25
C ASN A 52 9.76 -5.43 -14.77
N ASP A 53 10.04 -5.76 -13.51
CA ASP A 53 9.58 -7.00 -12.88
C ASP A 53 8.21 -6.78 -12.26
N ASP A 54 7.21 -7.52 -12.75
CA ASP A 54 5.86 -7.55 -12.21
C ASP A 54 5.84 -7.81 -10.70
N ASN A 55 6.77 -8.61 -10.19
CA ASN A 55 6.88 -8.97 -8.79
C ASN A 55 7.77 -8.05 -7.96
N LEU A 56 8.40 -7.05 -8.58
CA LEU A 56 9.29 -6.11 -7.91
C LEU A 56 10.40 -6.84 -7.12
N ASN A 57 10.89 -7.96 -7.64
CA ASN A 57 12.00 -8.73 -7.04
C ASN A 57 13.36 -8.23 -7.51
N ASP A 58 13.41 -7.40 -8.55
CA ASP A 58 14.56 -6.62 -8.97
C ASP A 58 14.93 -5.52 -7.96
N ILE A 59 13.97 -5.07 -7.15
CA ILE A 59 14.20 -4.15 -6.03
C ILE A 59 14.85 -4.90 -4.86
N PRO A 60 16.04 -4.46 -4.39
CA PRO A 60 16.75 -5.11 -3.31
C PRO A 60 15.93 -5.22 -2.02
N LEU A 61 16.02 -6.37 -1.33
CA LEU A 61 15.24 -6.65 -0.11
C LEU A 61 15.39 -5.59 0.98
N TYR A 62 16.62 -5.07 1.19
CA TYR A 62 16.91 -4.06 2.22
C TYR A 62 16.04 -2.81 2.07
N VAL A 63 15.60 -2.49 0.85
CA VAL A 63 14.72 -1.35 0.58
C VAL A 63 13.39 -1.52 1.29
N TRP A 64 12.80 -2.71 1.25
CA TRP A 64 11.52 -2.99 1.91
C TRP A 64 11.69 -3.03 3.43
N ASP A 65 12.79 -3.60 3.90
CA ASP A 65 13.12 -3.73 5.32
C ASP A 65 13.27 -2.36 6.00
N GLU A 66 13.98 -1.43 5.36
CA GLU A 66 14.15 -0.06 5.86
C GLU A 66 12.81 0.70 5.96
N ARG A 67 11.86 0.40 5.08
CA ARG A 67 10.52 1.02 5.06
C ARG A 67 9.55 0.41 6.06
N HIS A 68 9.85 -0.76 6.61
CA HIS A 68 8.99 -1.42 7.60
C HIS A 68 8.63 -0.51 8.78
N TYR A 69 9.62 0.18 9.37
CA TYR A 69 9.37 1.07 10.52
C TYR A 69 8.45 2.24 10.18
N GLN A 70 8.52 2.76 8.95
CA GLN A 70 7.64 3.84 8.49
C GLN A 70 6.22 3.33 8.27
N VAL A 71 6.05 2.11 7.76
CA VAL A 71 4.73 1.47 7.68
C VAL A 71 4.13 1.26 9.08
N GLN A 72 4.92 0.81 10.06
CA GLN A 72 4.46 0.67 11.45
C GLN A 72 4.01 2.02 12.04
N PHE A 73 4.76 3.08 11.78
CA PHE A 73 4.39 4.43 12.20
C PHE A 73 3.05 4.87 11.60
N LEU A 74 2.86 4.68 10.29
CA LEU A 74 1.63 5.05 9.58
C LEU A 74 0.43 4.22 10.05
N LEU A 75 0.62 2.93 10.29
CA LEU A 75 -0.40 2.04 10.88
C LEU A 75 -0.83 2.55 12.26
N ASN A 76 0.12 2.84 13.14
CA ASN A 76 -0.16 3.36 14.49
C ASN A 76 -0.93 4.68 14.44
N ARG A 77 -0.55 5.58 13.52
CA ARG A 77 -1.27 6.83 13.28
C ARG A 77 -2.72 6.57 12.83
N ALA A 78 -2.94 5.63 11.91
CA ALA A 78 -4.28 5.27 11.44
C ALA A 78 -5.15 4.64 12.54
N MET A 79 -4.56 3.84 13.42
CA MET A 79 -5.23 3.30 14.61
C MET A 79 -5.63 4.40 15.60
N ASN A 80 -4.73 5.34 15.89
CA ASN A 80 -5.02 6.49 16.77
C ASN A 80 -6.10 7.41 16.21
N GLN A 81 -6.23 7.49 14.88
CA GLN A 81 -7.29 8.22 14.19
C GLN A 81 -8.58 7.42 14.04
N GLN A 82 -8.68 6.23 14.65
CA GLN A 82 -9.85 5.35 14.56
C GLN A 82 -10.24 4.98 13.11
N ARG A 83 -9.27 4.92 12.20
CA ARG A 83 -9.47 4.42 10.83
C ARG A 83 -9.24 2.91 10.75
N ILE A 84 -8.42 2.36 11.64
CA ILE A 84 -8.11 0.94 11.74
C ILE A 84 -8.38 0.45 13.16
N LYS A 85 -9.18 -0.60 13.28
CA LYS A 85 -9.33 -1.40 14.50
C LYS A 85 -8.45 -2.64 14.38
N LYS A 86 -7.51 -2.78 15.31
CA LYS A 86 -6.55 -3.88 15.34
C LYS A 86 -6.10 -4.14 16.78
N LYS A 87 -6.02 -5.41 17.18
CA LYS A 87 -5.66 -5.82 18.56
C LYS A 87 -4.24 -5.45 18.96
N GLN A 88 -3.29 -5.56 18.03
CA GLN A 88 -1.87 -5.25 18.26
C GLN A 88 -1.41 -4.17 17.30
N ALA A 89 -0.60 -3.25 17.78
CA ALA A 89 -0.13 -2.09 17.02
C ALA A 89 1.07 -2.46 16.11
N SER A 90 1.01 -3.62 15.44
CA SER A 90 2.09 -4.13 14.59
C SER A 90 1.60 -5.00 13.43
N ILE A 91 2.23 -4.87 12.27
CA ILE A 91 2.14 -5.85 11.17
C ILE A 91 3.46 -6.59 10.99
N SER A 92 3.45 -7.75 10.34
CA SER A 92 4.70 -8.44 10.02
C SER A 92 5.49 -7.71 8.94
N LEU A 93 6.80 -7.97 8.88
CA LEU A 93 7.67 -7.50 7.80
C LEU A 93 7.13 -7.92 6.43
N ALA A 94 6.77 -9.20 6.29
CA ALA A 94 6.23 -9.75 5.04
C ALA A 94 4.98 -9.01 4.56
N GLU A 95 4.04 -8.70 5.46
CA GLU A 95 2.85 -7.92 5.10
C GLU A 95 3.17 -6.47 4.73
N SER A 96 4.16 -5.89 5.40
CA SER A 96 4.64 -4.55 5.06
C SER A 96 5.18 -4.54 3.63
N VAL A 97 5.99 -5.54 3.27
CA VAL A 97 6.51 -5.70 1.91
C VAL A 97 5.37 -5.88 0.91
N CYS A 98 4.40 -6.77 1.17
CA CYS A 98 3.25 -6.97 0.29
C CYS A 98 2.43 -5.68 0.10
N LEU A 99 2.17 -4.94 1.18
CA LEU A 99 1.46 -3.66 1.12
C LEU A 99 2.22 -2.63 0.27
N LEU A 100 3.53 -2.50 0.47
CA LEU A 100 4.36 -1.56 -0.29
C LEU A 100 4.47 -1.96 -1.76
N LYS A 101 4.63 -3.25 -2.07
CA LYS A 101 4.59 -3.76 -3.44
C LYS A 101 3.24 -3.50 -4.11
N PHE A 102 2.13 -3.65 -3.37
CA PHE A 102 0.80 -3.31 -3.87
C PHE A 102 0.69 -1.82 -4.23
N VAL A 103 1.13 -0.93 -3.34
CA VAL A 103 1.11 0.53 -3.59
C VAL A 103 2.00 0.90 -4.77
N ALA A 104 3.22 0.34 -4.85
CA ALA A 104 4.14 0.59 -5.96
C ALA A 104 3.50 0.21 -7.32
N ARG A 105 2.88 -0.97 -7.42
CA ARG A 105 2.23 -1.43 -8.67
C ARG A 105 1.06 -0.53 -9.09
N ASN A 106 0.21 -0.14 -8.14
CA ASN A 106 -0.90 0.75 -8.47
C ASN A 106 -0.40 2.11 -8.94
N GLU A 107 0.69 2.63 -8.37
CA GLU A 107 1.36 3.85 -8.88
C GLU A 107 1.94 3.69 -10.28
N MET A 108 2.57 2.56 -10.60
CA MET A 108 3.09 2.28 -11.95
C MET A 108 2.01 2.41 -13.02
N MET A 109 0.81 1.88 -12.74
CA MET A 109 -0.33 1.95 -13.65
C MET A 109 -0.68 3.42 -13.96
N TYR A 110 -0.71 4.29 -12.95
CA TYR A 110 -0.96 5.72 -13.14
C TYR A 110 0.20 6.46 -13.80
N CYS A 111 1.46 6.05 -13.61
CA CYS A 111 2.61 6.66 -14.28
C CYS A 111 2.70 6.31 -15.77
N LEU A 112 2.25 5.11 -16.18
CA LEU A 112 2.17 4.71 -17.58
C LEU A 112 1.05 5.45 -18.32
N ASP A 113 -0.08 5.70 -17.66
CA ASP A 113 -1.18 6.50 -18.22
C ASP A 113 -0.79 7.98 -18.42
N CYS A 114 0.19 8.51 -17.68
CA CYS A 114 0.71 9.87 -17.92
C CYS A 114 1.67 9.97 -19.12
N THR A 115 2.25 8.85 -19.58
CA THR A 115 3.13 8.85 -20.76
C THR A 115 2.38 8.73 -22.09
N SER A 116 1.15 8.24 -22.08
CA SER A 116 0.32 8.13 -23.29
C SER A 116 -0.44 9.43 -23.63
N GLU A 117 -0.66 10.34 -22.66
CA GLU A 117 -1.30 11.64 -22.92
C GLU A 117 -0.33 12.74 -23.41
N SER A 118 0.96 12.45 -23.51
CA SER A 118 1.98 13.45 -23.92
C SER A 118 2.32 13.42 -25.43
N GLU A 119 1.80 12.45 -26.20
CA GLU A 119 2.13 12.28 -27.63
C GLU A 119 1.10 12.90 -28.60
N GLU A 120 0.04 13.58 -28.14
CA GLU A 120 -0.99 14.18 -29.02
C GLU A 120 -0.94 15.72 -29.13
N LEU A 121 0.17 16.39 -28.78
CA LEU A 121 0.28 17.86 -28.85
C LEU A 121 1.53 18.38 -29.57
N GLU A 122 1.97 17.69 -30.63
CA GLU A 122 2.81 18.30 -31.69
C GLU A 122 2.15 18.10 -33.05
N VAL A 123 1.30 19.06 -33.45
CA VAL A 123 0.91 19.33 -34.85
C VAL A 123 1.09 20.81 -35.13
#